data_AF-A0A087XQ11-F1
#
_entry.id   AF-A0A087XQ11-F1
#
_cell.length_a   1.000
_cell.length_b   1.000
_cell.length_c   1.000
_cell.angle_alpha   90.00
_cell.angle_beta   90.00
_cell.angle_gamma   90.00
#
_symmetry.space_group_name_H-M   'P 1'
#
loop_
_entity.id
_entity.type
_entity.pdbx_description
1 polymer ?
#
loop_
_entity_poly.entity_id
_entity_poly.type
_entity_poly.pdbx_seq_one_letter_code
_entity_poly.pdbx_strand_id
1 'polypeptide(L)'
;QRSSLLDGYRLWTSRISYVLDKGLDLRAKGVILRAFEQFRVKSCIDFKPWDSEDYYINFQKLDGCWSYVGRVLANGQPLSIGEGCDTIAIVEHEILHALGFYHEQSRYDRDDYVRIISANIQAGAENNFKKVGSDNSTTHGVPYDYMSVMHYGKNAFTNGNGATIITIDPKYQDVIGQRLEMSPRDALELNLRYNCKSSVAFNSYCGFSNGMMCQMSRCSQGGIGWEVVTQVHGGPSSDHTSLPSGNGENGKEPGYFIHVSTASGQEGDSAQLETEVVKPTRACNVQCLQFYYFHSGNKADELNIWIREFENEQDTTGTLRLMGQITGSPTSHWKIHHVSLNATKDFQVVFEVRKGAGISTGGFSIDDINLSETECPHAVWQIDDLENLLNTSSSGTIMYSPRQFSKDGYAYRVAASISGPNVFMYVQLLSSQNDDRLQYPCLQRLIILQLLDQTPNKQLQMSKERTLVTDVFIHMYCVCHTGYFYWNNPREISQETFYENGELVYAGYLLVVLSTTSEELSSREFLKGESAIVMFNFE
;
A
#
# COMPACT_ATOMS: atom_id res chain seq x y z
N GLN A 1 2.82 -4.84 -22.45
CA GLN A 1 1.98 -4.81 -23.67
C GLN A 1 1.06 -6.03 -23.64
N ARG A 2 0.26 -6.24 -22.60
CA ARG A 2 -0.65 -7.39 -22.58
C ARG A 2 -1.59 -7.35 -23.76
N SER A 3 -2.15 -8.51 -24.03
CA SER A 3 -3.28 -8.65 -24.93
C SER A 3 -4.56 -8.36 -24.15
N SER A 4 -5.13 -7.17 -24.31
CA SER A 4 -6.51 -6.90 -23.88
C SER A 4 -7.48 -7.29 -25.00
N LEU A 5 -8.62 -7.88 -24.65
CA LEU A 5 -9.66 -8.27 -25.58
C LEU A 5 -10.14 -7.09 -26.42
N LEU A 6 -10.19 -7.22 -27.76
CA LEU A 6 -10.63 -6.15 -28.67
C LEU A 6 -12.14 -5.89 -28.62
N ASP A 7 -12.95 -6.94 -28.49
CA ASP A 7 -14.42 -6.86 -28.55
C ASP A 7 -14.99 -5.98 -27.44
N GLY A 8 -15.47 -4.80 -27.82
CA GLY A 8 -16.06 -3.82 -26.90
C GLY A 8 -17.35 -4.30 -26.23
N TYR A 9 -18.10 -5.22 -26.85
CA TYR A 9 -19.32 -5.76 -26.24
C TYR A 9 -19.04 -6.62 -25.01
N ARG A 10 -17.82 -7.17 -24.93
CA ARG A 10 -17.35 -8.00 -23.83
C ARG A 10 -16.62 -7.22 -22.75
N LEU A 11 -16.63 -5.88 -22.81
CA LEU A 11 -16.20 -5.06 -21.68
C LEU A 11 -17.31 -4.91 -20.64
N TRP A 12 -16.89 -4.67 -19.42
CA TRP A 12 -17.77 -4.23 -18.35
C TRP A 12 -17.98 -2.71 -18.42
N THR A 13 -19.02 -2.21 -17.76
CA THR A 13 -19.08 -0.80 -17.39
C THR A 13 -18.05 -0.53 -16.29
N SER A 14 -17.53 0.70 -16.20
CA SER A 14 -16.51 1.04 -15.19
C SER A 14 -16.99 0.77 -13.76
N ARG A 15 -18.29 0.86 -13.49
CA ARG A 15 -18.89 0.43 -12.21
C ARG A 15 -19.45 -0.98 -12.36
N ILE A 16 -18.80 -1.95 -11.72
CA ILE A 16 -19.07 -3.39 -11.86
C ILE A 16 -19.93 -3.88 -10.69
N SER A 17 -21.05 -4.53 -11.01
CA SER A 17 -21.86 -5.21 -10.00
C SER A 17 -21.20 -6.51 -9.57
N TYR A 18 -21.18 -6.78 -8.27
CA TYR A 18 -20.62 -8.02 -7.72
C TYR A 18 -21.50 -8.67 -6.64
N VAL A 19 -21.35 -9.98 -6.50
CA VAL A 19 -21.85 -10.78 -5.38
C VAL A 19 -20.67 -11.49 -4.73
N LEU A 20 -20.59 -11.48 -3.40
CA LEU A 20 -19.71 -12.37 -2.64
C LEU A 20 -20.54 -13.54 -2.15
N ASP A 21 -20.31 -14.72 -2.72
CA ASP A 21 -21.05 -15.92 -2.35
C ASP A 21 -20.88 -16.25 -0.86
N LYS A 22 -21.93 -16.82 -0.25
CA LYS A 22 -21.94 -17.16 1.17
C LYS A 22 -20.82 -18.15 1.52
N GLY A 23 -20.47 -19.05 0.61
CA GLY A 23 -19.44 -20.08 0.78
C GLY A 23 -18.00 -19.57 0.70
N LEU A 24 -17.76 -18.29 0.37
CA LEU A 24 -16.42 -17.71 0.46
C LEU A 24 -15.96 -17.58 1.91
N ASP A 25 -14.70 -17.90 2.15
CA ASP A 25 -14.04 -17.71 3.43
C ASP A 25 -14.01 -16.23 3.81
N LEU A 26 -14.02 -15.92 5.11
CA LEU A 26 -13.99 -14.54 5.60
C LEU A 26 -12.75 -13.79 5.11
N ARG A 27 -11.60 -14.49 5.09
CA ARG A 27 -10.33 -13.96 4.57
C ARG A 27 -10.46 -13.57 3.10
N ALA A 28 -11.02 -14.46 2.26
CA ALA A 28 -11.24 -14.19 0.85
C ALA A 28 -12.15 -12.97 0.64
N LYS A 29 -13.25 -12.85 1.40
CA LYS A 29 -14.14 -11.67 1.34
C LYS A 29 -13.38 -10.38 1.64
N GLY A 30 -12.58 -10.36 2.72
CA GLY A 30 -11.74 -9.21 3.07
C GLY A 30 -10.74 -8.84 1.98
N VAL A 31 -10.02 -9.84 1.45
CA VAL A 31 -9.02 -9.63 0.40
C VAL A 31 -9.66 -9.15 -0.92
N ILE A 32 -10.87 -9.62 -1.26
CA ILE A 32 -11.60 -9.13 -2.44
C ILE A 32 -11.97 -7.66 -2.29
N LEU A 33 -12.49 -7.25 -1.13
CA LEU A 33 -12.81 -5.84 -0.87
C LEU A 33 -11.55 -4.97 -0.86
N ARG A 34 -10.43 -5.51 -0.35
CA ARG A 34 -9.12 -4.85 -0.39
C ARG A 34 -8.60 -4.67 -1.82
N ALA A 35 -8.76 -5.67 -2.69
CA ALA A 35 -8.42 -5.55 -4.11
C ALA A 35 -9.27 -4.47 -4.81
N PHE A 36 -10.57 -4.35 -4.47
CA PHE A 36 -11.41 -3.27 -5.02
C PHE A 36 -10.85 -1.88 -4.71
N GLU A 37 -10.28 -1.66 -3.51
CA GLU A 37 -9.64 -0.40 -3.17
C GLU A 37 -8.40 -0.12 -4.04
N GLN A 38 -7.62 -1.15 -4.42
CA GLN A 38 -6.48 -0.97 -5.34
C GLN A 38 -6.94 -0.55 -6.73
N PHE A 39 -8.00 -1.17 -7.26
CA PHE A 39 -8.60 -0.73 -8.52
C PHE A 39 -9.11 0.72 -8.44
N ARG A 40 -9.75 1.11 -7.33
CA ARG A 40 -10.26 2.47 -7.12
C ARG A 40 -9.14 3.51 -7.06
N VAL A 41 -8.00 3.18 -6.47
CA VAL A 41 -6.83 4.08 -6.40
C VAL A 41 -6.13 4.17 -7.75
N LYS A 42 -5.98 3.05 -8.47
CA LYS A 42 -5.16 2.98 -9.69
C LYS A 42 -5.94 3.20 -10.99
N SER A 43 -7.27 3.20 -10.95
CA SER A 43 -8.11 3.28 -12.15
C SER A 43 -9.49 3.88 -11.91
N CYS A 44 -10.25 4.07 -12.99
CA CYS A 44 -11.66 4.45 -12.95
C CYS A 44 -12.62 3.27 -12.70
N ILE A 45 -12.10 2.06 -12.47
CA ILE A 45 -12.93 0.89 -12.18
C ILE A 45 -13.41 0.93 -10.72
N ASP A 46 -14.72 0.85 -10.55
CA ASP A 46 -15.41 0.80 -9.27
C ASP A 46 -16.25 -0.49 -9.17
N PHE A 47 -16.59 -0.86 -7.95
CA PHE A 47 -17.37 -2.04 -7.62
C PHE A 47 -18.57 -1.66 -6.76
N LYS A 48 -19.74 -2.22 -7.06
CA LYS A 48 -20.93 -2.07 -6.22
C LYS A 48 -21.60 -3.42 -5.97
N PRO A 49 -22.21 -3.64 -4.80
CA PRO A 49 -23.06 -4.80 -4.59
C PRO A 49 -24.11 -4.88 -5.71
N TRP A 50 -24.33 -6.09 -6.21
CA TRP A 50 -25.36 -6.38 -7.19
C TRP A 50 -26.76 -6.07 -6.63
N ASP A 51 -27.61 -5.50 -7.48
CA ASP A 51 -29.02 -5.25 -7.19
C ASP A 51 -29.91 -5.99 -8.19
N SER A 52 -29.96 -5.48 -9.42
CA SER A 52 -30.85 -5.98 -10.47
C SER A 52 -30.19 -6.05 -11.85
N GLU A 53 -28.87 -5.87 -11.93
CA GLU A 53 -28.15 -5.90 -13.21
C GLU A 53 -28.10 -7.30 -13.82
N ASP A 54 -28.34 -7.40 -15.13
CA ASP A 54 -28.26 -8.66 -15.88
C ASP A 54 -26.85 -9.27 -15.85
N TYR A 55 -25.81 -8.43 -15.79
CA TYR A 55 -24.42 -8.87 -15.76
C TYR A 55 -23.77 -8.42 -14.46
N TYR A 56 -23.19 -9.37 -13.74
CA TYR A 56 -22.41 -9.14 -12.53
C TYR A 56 -21.38 -10.25 -12.34
N ILE A 57 -20.34 -9.97 -11.55
CA ILE A 57 -19.35 -10.97 -11.16
C ILE A 57 -19.80 -11.64 -9.87
N ASN A 58 -19.87 -12.97 -9.87
CA ASN A 58 -20.19 -13.77 -8.69
C ASN A 58 -18.90 -14.42 -8.17
N PHE A 59 -18.33 -13.84 -7.11
CA PHE A 59 -17.14 -14.39 -6.47
C PHE A 59 -17.52 -15.62 -5.67
N GLN A 60 -16.90 -16.77 -5.97
CA GLN A 60 -17.23 -18.06 -5.39
C GLN A 60 -15.97 -18.81 -4.95
N LYS A 61 -16.12 -19.72 -3.99
CA LYS A 61 -15.09 -20.69 -3.63
C LYS A 61 -15.29 -21.96 -4.47
N LEU A 62 -14.59 -22.06 -5.59
CA LEU A 62 -14.57 -23.26 -6.45
C LEU A 62 -13.15 -23.83 -6.49
N ASP A 63 -12.94 -24.90 -7.26
CA ASP A 63 -11.63 -25.51 -7.41
C ASP A 63 -10.69 -24.59 -8.22
N GLY A 64 -9.61 -24.15 -7.58
CA GLY A 64 -8.58 -23.27 -8.15
C GLY A 64 -8.97 -21.79 -8.23
N CYS A 65 -8.07 -21.00 -8.81
CA CYS A 65 -8.25 -19.57 -9.09
C CYS A 65 -8.46 -19.40 -10.59
N TRP A 66 -9.58 -18.81 -11.00
CA TRP A 66 -9.85 -18.56 -12.42
C TRP A 66 -10.99 -17.57 -12.63
N SER A 67 -11.00 -16.98 -13.82
CA SER A 67 -12.03 -16.06 -14.30
C SER A 67 -12.18 -16.16 -15.81
N TYR A 68 -13.34 -15.78 -16.33
CA TYR A 68 -13.50 -15.58 -17.77
C TYR A 68 -12.75 -14.33 -18.23
N VAL A 69 -12.25 -14.35 -19.47
CA VAL A 69 -11.68 -13.14 -20.07
C VAL A 69 -12.80 -12.25 -20.61
N GLY A 70 -13.09 -11.15 -19.92
CA GLY A 70 -14.18 -10.22 -20.26
C GLY A 70 -15.56 -10.61 -19.70
N ARG A 71 -16.56 -9.82 -20.05
CA ARG A 71 -17.99 -10.04 -19.76
C ARG A 71 -18.58 -11.03 -20.76
N VAL A 72 -18.91 -12.23 -20.30
CA VAL A 72 -19.35 -13.36 -21.13
C VAL A 72 -20.75 -13.82 -20.75
N LEU A 73 -21.01 -14.04 -19.46
CA LEU A 73 -22.25 -14.65 -18.99
C LEU A 73 -23.17 -13.62 -18.31
N ALA A 74 -24.45 -13.64 -18.69
CA ALA A 74 -25.52 -12.96 -17.95
C ALA A 74 -25.95 -13.81 -16.74
N ASN A 75 -26.67 -13.20 -15.79
CA ASN A 75 -27.19 -13.80 -14.56
C ASN A 75 -26.11 -14.35 -13.63
N GLY A 76 -24.97 -13.65 -13.55
CA GLY A 76 -23.88 -13.96 -12.63
C GLY A 76 -22.79 -14.80 -13.28
N GLN A 77 -21.72 -14.13 -13.72
CA GLN A 77 -20.52 -14.79 -14.20
C GLN A 77 -19.65 -15.23 -13.01
N PRO A 78 -19.35 -16.53 -12.85
CA PRO A 78 -18.53 -16.97 -11.73
C PRO A 78 -17.08 -16.52 -11.90
N LEU A 79 -16.47 -16.13 -10.78
CA LEU A 79 -15.04 -15.90 -10.61
C LEU A 79 -14.60 -16.69 -9.37
N SER A 80 -13.69 -17.64 -9.55
CA SER A 80 -13.27 -18.53 -8.47
C SER A 80 -12.11 -17.95 -7.68
N ILE A 81 -12.32 -17.73 -6.39
CA ILE A 81 -11.27 -17.55 -5.37
C ILE A 81 -11.33 -18.79 -4.46
N GLY A 82 -10.71 -19.86 -4.95
CA GLY A 82 -10.61 -21.13 -4.25
C GLY A 82 -9.61 -21.13 -3.09
N GLU A 83 -9.30 -22.33 -2.58
CA GLU A 83 -8.31 -22.52 -1.53
C GLU A 83 -6.91 -22.04 -1.99
N GLY A 84 -6.27 -21.20 -1.18
CA GLY A 84 -4.96 -20.60 -1.48
C GLY A 84 -4.99 -19.41 -2.46
N CYS A 85 -6.16 -19.03 -2.97
CA CYS A 85 -6.33 -17.91 -3.91
C CYS A 85 -6.56 -16.56 -3.22
N ASP A 86 -6.72 -16.54 -1.90
CA ASP A 86 -7.09 -15.39 -1.08
C ASP A 86 -5.89 -14.48 -0.77
N THR A 87 -5.17 -14.09 -1.82
CA THR A 87 -4.11 -13.07 -1.77
C THR A 87 -4.43 -11.93 -2.73
N ILE A 88 -4.03 -10.70 -2.39
CA ILE A 88 -4.41 -9.51 -3.16
C ILE A 88 -4.03 -9.62 -4.63
N ALA A 89 -2.79 -10.04 -4.93
CA ALA A 89 -2.31 -10.20 -6.29
C ALA A 89 -3.08 -11.24 -7.11
N ILE A 90 -3.52 -12.36 -6.49
CA ILE A 90 -4.33 -13.36 -7.19
C ILE A 90 -5.73 -12.81 -7.47
N VAL A 91 -6.35 -12.15 -6.49
CA VAL A 91 -7.68 -11.56 -6.70
C VAL A 91 -7.63 -10.48 -7.79
N GLU A 92 -6.63 -9.59 -7.77
CA GLU A 92 -6.41 -8.62 -8.83
C GLU A 92 -6.19 -9.27 -10.20
N HIS A 93 -5.44 -10.36 -10.24
CA HIS A 93 -5.21 -11.15 -11.46
C HIS A 93 -6.52 -11.68 -12.05
N GLU A 94 -7.37 -12.30 -11.23
CA GLU A 94 -8.65 -12.84 -11.69
C GLU A 94 -9.66 -11.74 -12.08
N ILE A 95 -9.63 -10.60 -11.40
CA ILE A 95 -10.43 -9.42 -11.78
C ILE A 95 -9.93 -8.84 -13.10
N LEU A 96 -8.61 -8.77 -13.34
CA LEU A 96 -8.06 -8.33 -14.62
C LEU A 96 -8.47 -9.26 -15.76
N HIS A 97 -8.50 -10.58 -15.54
CA HIS A 97 -9.14 -11.50 -16.48
C HIS A 97 -10.59 -11.11 -16.75
N ALA A 98 -11.41 -10.94 -15.70
CA ALA A 98 -12.82 -10.52 -15.86
C ALA A 98 -12.96 -9.21 -16.64
N LEU A 99 -12.02 -8.28 -16.48
CA LEU A 99 -11.95 -7.00 -17.18
C LEU A 99 -11.48 -7.09 -18.64
N GLY A 100 -11.08 -8.29 -19.09
CA GLY A 100 -10.74 -8.56 -20.49
C GLY A 100 -9.24 -8.69 -20.77
N PHE A 101 -8.40 -8.89 -19.77
CA PHE A 101 -6.95 -9.04 -19.95
C PHE A 101 -6.55 -10.51 -20.06
N TYR A 102 -5.77 -10.85 -21.08
CA TYR A 102 -5.06 -12.13 -21.14
C TYR A 102 -3.76 -12.05 -20.35
N HIS A 103 -3.12 -13.21 -20.13
CA HIS A 103 -1.79 -13.26 -19.56
C HIS A 103 -0.75 -12.49 -20.40
N GLU A 104 0.25 -11.90 -19.74
CA GLU A 104 1.32 -11.17 -20.42
C GLU A 104 2.14 -12.09 -21.33
N GLN A 105 2.48 -13.30 -20.89
CA GLN A 105 3.21 -14.23 -21.74
C GLN A 105 2.38 -14.76 -22.92
N SER A 106 1.09 -14.44 -23.01
CA SER A 106 0.23 -14.81 -24.14
C SER A 106 0.15 -13.75 -25.23
N ARG A 107 0.90 -12.65 -25.15
CA ARG A 107 0.91 -11.63 -26.20
C ARG A 107 1.38 -12.17 -27.55
N TYR A 108 0.91 -11.55 -28.64
CA TYR A 108 1.35 -11.92 -30.00
C TYR A 108 2.85 -11.72 -30.24
N ASP A 109 3.47 -10.75 -29.57
CA ASP A 109 4.88 -10.36 -29.66
C ASP A 109 5.73 -10.88 -28.47
N ARG A 110 5.20 -11.78 -27.63
CA ARG A 110 5.91 -12.28 -26.43
C ARG A 110 7.27 -12.95 -26.75
N ASP A 111 7.43 -13.49 -27.96
CA ASP A 111 8.64 -14.20 -28.36
C ASP A 111 9.87 -13.28 -28.53
N ASP A 112 9.67 -11.95 -28.59
CA ASP A 112 10.76 -10.96 -28.56
C ASP A 112 11.34 -10.75 -27.15
N TYR A 113 10.64 -11.24 -26.13
CA TYR A 113 10.93 -10.97 -24.71
C TYR A 113 11.13 -12.24 -23.88
N VAL A 114 10.45 -13.34 -24.25
CA VAL A 114 10.55 -14.63 -23.57
C VAL A 114 10.57 -15.79 -24.55
N ARG A 115 11.23 -16.88 -24.17
CA ARG A 115 11.22 -18.17 -24.86
C ARG A 115 10.42 -19.17 -24.06
N ILE A 116 9.42 -19.79 -24.70
CA ILE A 116 8.67 -20.91 -24.11
C ILE A 116 9.41 -22.21 -24.41
N ILE A 117 9.77 -22.96 -23.38
CA ILE A 117 10.48 -24.23 -23.48
C ILE A 117 9.45 -25.36 -23.42
N SER A 118 8.84 -25.68 -24.55
CA SER A 118 7.75 -26.67 -24.63
C SER A 118 8.11 -28.04 -24.05
N ALA A 119 9.39 -28.45 -24.16
CA ALA A 119 9.89 -29.72 -23.59
C ALA A 119 9.81 -29.78 -22.05
N ASN A 120 9.75 -28.63 -21.38
CA ASN A 120 9.66 -28.53 -19.92
C ASN A 120 8.22 -28.40 -19.44
N ILE A 121 7.23 -28.32 -20.34
CA ILE A 121 5.81 -28.17 -19.97
C ILE A 121 5.23 -29.54 -19.62
N GLN A 122 4.40 -29.59 -18.57
CA GLN A 122 3.60 -30.76 -18.25
C GLN A 122 2.63 -31.10 -19.38
N ALA A 123 2.56 -32.38 -19.77
CA ALA A 123 1.67 -32.84 -20.82
C ALA A 123 0.21 -32.41 -20.55
N GLY A 124 -0.42 -31.76 -21.53
CA GLY A 124 -1.80 -31.23 -21.45
C GLY A 124 -1.90 -29.76 -21.03
N ALA A 125 -0.82 -29.15 -20.56
CA ALA A 125 -0.77 -27.74 -20.14
C ALA A 125 -0.27 -26.79 -21.24
N GLU A 126 0.05 -27.29 -22.44
CA GLU A 126 0.65 -26.51 -23.53
C GLU A 126 -0.25 -25.37 -24.01
N ASN A 127 -1.58 -25.55 -23.89
CA ASN A 127 -2.57 -24.54 -24.24
C ASN A 127 -2.43 -23.25 -23.42
N ASN A 128 -1.91 -23.32 -22.19
CA ASN A 128 -1.71 -22.16 -21.32
C ASN A 128 -0.63 -21.20 -21.84
N PHE A 129 0.18 -21.64 -22.80
CA PHE A 129 1.27 -20.88 -23.41
C PHE A 129 0.95 -20.46 -24.85
N LYS A 130 -0.29 -20.63 -25.32
CA LYS A 130 -0.68 -20.14 -26.64
C LYS A 130 -0.69 -18.62 -26.67
N LYS A 131 -0.21 -18.05 -27.78
CA LYS A 131 -0.31 -16.62 -28.07
C LYS A 131 -1.74 -16.28 -28.47
N VAL A 132 -2.20 -15.11 -28.09
CA VAL A 132 -3.40 -14.47 -28.59
C VAL A 132 -2.97 -13.57 -29.76
N GLY A 133 -3.55 -13.80 -30.94
CA GLY A 133 -3.22 -13.03 -32.14
C GLY A 133 -3.69 -11.58 -32.05
N SER A 134 -3.01 -10.69 -32.78
CA SER A 134 -3.32 -9.25 -32.88
C SER A 134 -4.73 -8.95 -33.39
N ASP A 135 -5.38 -9.91 -34.05
CA ASP A 135 -6.77 -9.77 -34.51
C ASP A 135 -7.79 -9.89 -33.38
N ASN A 136 -7.38 -10.43 -32.22
CA ASN A 136 -8.23 -10.66 -31.06
C ASN A 136 -7.82 -9.82 -29.85
N SER A 137 -6.62 -9.23 -29.87
CA SER A 137 -6.08 -8.47 -28.76
C SER A 137 -5.30 -7.23 -29.13
N THR A 138 -5.29 -6.25 -28.23
CA THR A 138 -4.49 -5.03 -28.35
C THR A 138 -3.61 -4.80 -27.11
N THR A 139 -2.48 -4.18 -27.43
CA THR A 139 -1.33 -3.80 -26.62
C THR A 139 -1.44 -2.37 -26.09
N HIS A 140 -2.28 -1.55 -26.73
CA HIS A 140 -2.36 -0.09 -26.56
C HIS A 140 -0.99 0.63 -26.62
N GLY A 141 0.04 0.00 -27.19
CA GLY A 141 1.39 0.55 -27.29
C GLY A 141 2.22 0.52 -26.00
N VAL A 142 1.76 -0.13 -24.92
CA VAL A 142 2.44 -0.11 -23.60
C VAL A 142 3.48 -1.21 -23.48
N PRO A 143 4.82 -1.00 -23.48
CA PRO A 143 5.85 -2.05 -23.64
C PRO A 143 5.75 -3.35 -22.79
N TYR A 144 6.38 -4.45 -23.27
CA TYR A 144 6.98 -5.54 -22.46
C TYR A 144 6.89 -5.47 -20.93
N ASP A 145 5.90 -6.04 -20.22
CA ASP A 145 5.93 -5.95 -18.76
C ASP A 145 6.33 -7.26 -18.08
N TYR A 146 7.60 -7.40 -17.71
CA TYR A 146 8.07 -8.53 -16.93
C TYR A 146 7.54 -8.53 -15.48
N MET A 147 7.13 -7.37 -14.94
CA MET A 147 6.57 -7.24 -13.58
C MET A 147 5.04 -7.37 -13.55
N SER A 148 4.43 -7.71 -14.68
CA SER A 148 3.00 -7.88 -14.81
C SER A 148 2.46 -8.92 -13.81
N VAL A 149 1.41 -8.57 -13.04
CA VAL A 149 0.70 -9.56 -12.19
C VAL A 149 0.05 -10.68 -13.02
N MET A 150 -0.20 -10.42 -14.31
CA MET A 150 -0.70 -11.36 -15.31
C MET A 150 0.41 -12.17 -16.00
N HIS A 151 1.67 -12.04 -15.58
CA HIS A 151 2.76 -12.84 -16.10
C HIS A 151 2.91 -14.13 -15.28
N TYR A 152 3.13 -15.24 -15.97
CA TYR A 152 3.51 -16.50 -15.33
C TYR A 152 4.92 -16.47 -14.77
N GLY A 153 5.14 -17.14 -13.64
CA GLY A 153 6.50 -17.39 -13.14
C GLY A 153 7.27 -18.33 -14.07
N LYS A 154 8.60 -18.29 -13.98
CA LYS A 154 9.51 -19.10 -14.82
C LYS A 154 9.24 -20.60 -14.84
N ASN A 155 8.67 -21.13 -13.76
CA ASN A 155 8.39 -22.57 -13.56
C ASN A 155 6.91 -22.93 -13.73
N ALA A 156 6.06 -22.04 -14.25
CA ALA A 156 4.64 -22.32 -14.42
C ALA A 156 4.43 -23.61 -15.25
N PHE A 157 3.61 -24.54 -14.74
CA PHE A 157 3.32 -25.83 -15.38
C PHE A 157 4.56 -26.65 -15.79
N THR A 158 5.65 -26.56 -15.04
CA THR A 158 6.86 -27.37 -15.33
C THR A 158 6.63 -28.86 -15.07
N ASN A 159 7.24 -29.71 -15.88
CA ASN A 159 7.35 -31.16 -15.66
C ASN A 159 8.54 -31.55 -14.76
N GLY A 160 9.24 -30.56 -14.18
CA GLY A 160 10.40 -30.76 -13.30
C GLY A 160 11.76 -30.73 -14.03
N ASN A 161 11.79 -30.70 -15.36
CA ASN A 161 13.04 -30.68 -16.14
C ASN A 161 13.66 -29.28 -16.32
N GLY A 162 13.09 -28.26 -15.69
CA GLY A 162 13.58 -26.87 -15.72
C GLY A 162 12.46 -25.84 -15.90
N ALA A 163 12.85 -24.59 -16.10
CA ALA A 163 11.92 -23.49 -16.34
C ALA A 163 11.18 -23.67 -17.69
N THR A 164 9.89 -23.34 -17.72
CA THR A 164 9.06 -23.33 -18.93
C THR A 164 9.13 -21.99 -19.65
N ILE A 165 9.49 -20.91 -18.95
CA ILE A 165 9.66 -19.56 -19.51
C ILE A 165 11.08 -19.07 -19.21
N ILE A 166 11.85 -18.80 -20.26
CA ILE A 166 13.16 -18.18 -20.17
C ILE A 166 13.08 -16.75 -20.70
N THR A 167 13.46 -15.75 -19.90
CA THR A 167 13.50 -14.36 -20.38
C THR A 167 14.67 -14.15 -21.33
N ILE A 168 14.47 -13.34 -22.37
CA ILE A 168 15.55 -12.99 -23.31
C ILE A 168 16.60 -12.12 -22.60
N ASP A 169 16.16 -11.16 -21.78
CA ASP A 169 17.03 -10.42 -20.88
C ASP A 169 17.10 -11.17 -19.52
N PRO A 170 18.26 -11.74 -19.15
CA PRO A 170 18.39 -12.56 -17.94
C PRO A 170 18.07 -11.83 -16.65
N LYS A 171 18.17 -10.48 -16.62
CA LYS A 171 17.90 -9.71 -15.40
C LYS A 171 16.43 -9.80 -14.95
N TYR A 172 15.53 -10.21 -15.84
CA TYR A 172 14.11 -10.39 -15.54
C TYR A 172 13.72 -11.83 -15.22
N GLN A 173 14.67 -12.77 -15.23
CA GLN A 173 14.36 -14.20 -15.09
C GLN A 173 13.69 -14.54 -13.75
N ASP A 174 14.07 -13.82 -12.70
CA ASP A 174 13.51 -13.95 -11.34
C ASP A 174 12.49 -12.85 -11.00
N VAL A 175 12.21 -11.95 -11.95
CA VAL A 175 11.21 -10.88 -11.82
C VAL A 175 9.83 -11.36 -12.30
N ILE A 176 9.79 -12.19 -13.33
CA ILE A 176 8.53 -12.69 -13.89
C ILE A 176 7.74 -13.53 -12.89
N GLY A 177 6.43 -13.31 -12.84
CA GLY A 177 5.54 -14.02 -11.93
C GLY A 177 5.47 -13.45 -10.52
N GLN A 178 5.86 -12.19 -10.32
CA GLN A 178 5.65 -11.47 -9.06
C GLN A 178 4.18 -11.54 -8.59
N ARG A 179 3.97 -11.54 -7.27
CA ARG A 179 2.64 -11.61 -6.61
C ARG A 179 2.50 -10.58 -5.47
N LEU A 180 3.00 -9.37 -5.72
CA LEU A 180 2.83 -8.21 -4.86
C LEU A 180 1.45 -7.59 -5.11
N GLU A 181 1.28 -6.99 -6.29
CA GLU A 181 0.04 -6.37 -6.78
C GLU A 181 0.15 -6.02 -8.28
N MET A 182 -0.88 -5.39 -8.85
CA MET A 182 -0.86 -4.82 -10.20
C MET A 182 0.34 -3.88 -10.39
N SER A 183 1.09 -4.12 -11.46
CA SER A 183 2.18 -3.24 -11.86
C SER A 183 1.65 -1.88 -12.34
N PRO A 184 2.49 -0.84 -12.37
CA PRO A 184 2.13 0.43 -13.02
C PRO A 184 1.68 0.28 -14.48
N ARG A 185 2.25 -0.68 -15.22
CA ARG A 185 1.88 -0.93 -16.62
C ARG A 185 0.54 -1.65 -16.72
N ASP A 186 0.20 -2.48 -15.74
CA ASP A 186 -1.11 -3.13 -15.63
C ASP A 186 -2.20 -2.09 -15.48
N ALA A 187 -2.01 -1.15 -14.55
CA ALA A 187 -2.91 -0.03 -14.32
C ALA A 187 -2.99 0.88 -15.56
N LEU A 188 -1.86 1.18 -16.21
CA LEU A 188 -1.84 1.97 -17.44
C LEU A 188 -2.65 1.32 -18.57
N GLU A 189 -2.45 0.03 -18.82
CA GLU A 189 -3.20 -0.69 -19.86
C GLU A 189 -4.69 -0.79 -19.52
N LEU A 190 -5.05 -0.99 -18.25
CA LEU A 190 -6.42 -0.93 -17.76
C LEU A 190 -7.06 0.44 -18.05
N ASN A 191 -6.35 1.51 -17.69
CA ASN A 191 -6.81 2.88 -17.88
C ASN A 191 -6.98 3.24 -19.36
N LEU A 192 -6.05 2.80 -20.23
CA LEU A 192 -6.19 2.96 -21.68
C LEU A 192 -7.37 2.17 -22.22
N ARG A 193 -7.59 0.93 -21.75
CA ARG A 193 -8.68 0.07 -22.23
C ARG A 193 -10.06 0.63 -21.89
N TYR A 194 -10.21 1.17 -20.68
CA TYR A 194 -11.48 1.72 -20.17
C TYR A 194 -11.59 3.24 -20.32
N ASN A 195 -10.62 3.88 -21.00
CA ASN A 195 -10.58 5.34 -21.22
C ASN A 195 -10.73 6.15 -19.92
N CYS A 196 -10.02 5.70 -18.88
CA CYS A 196 -10.06 6.34 -17.57
C CYS A 196 -9.37 7.71 -17.64
N LYS A 197 -10.11 8.76 -17.24
CA LYS A 197 -9.60 10.14 -17.15
C LYS A 197 -9.08 10.49 -15.76
N SER A 198 -9.60 9.81 -14.75
CA SER A 198 -9.25 9.94 -13.35
C SER A 198 -9.45 8.59 -12.66
N SER A 199 -8.90 8.45 -11.47
CA SER A 199 -9.21 7.31 -10.60
C SER A 199 -10.44 7.57 -9.75
N VAL A 200 -11.00 6.51 -9.16
CA VAL A 200 -12.17 6.61 -8.27
C VAL A 200 -11.81 7.20 -6.91
N ALA A 201 -10.65 6.85 -6.36
CA ALA A 201 -10.27 7.19 -4.99
C ALA A 201 -8.94 7.94 -4.87
N PHE A 202 -8.21 8.16 -5.95
CA PHE A 202 -6.96 8.93 -5.91
C PHE A 202 -7.22 10.38 -6.34
N ASN A 203 -6.81 11.34 -5.50
CA ASN A 203 -7.03 12.76 -5.74
C ASN A 203 -5.77 13.42 -6.31
N SER A 204 -4.65 13.35 -5.59
CA SER A 204 -3.44 14.09 -5.97
C SER A 204 -2.17 13.49 -5.40
N TYR A 205 -1.07 13.73 -6.11
CA TYR A 205 0.30 13.51 -5.66
C TYR A 205 1.16 14.76 -5.92
N CYS A 206 2.03 15.11 -4.97
CA CYS A 206 3.03 16.14 -5.12
C CYS A 206 4.34 15.76 -4.42
N GLY A 207 5.39 15.49 -5.19
CA GLY A 207 6.76 15.29 -4.71
C GLY A 207 7.72 16.39 -5.17
N PHE A 208 7.19 17.57 -5.52
CA PHE A 208 7.93 18.79 -5.89
C PHE A 208 9.02 18.66 -6.98
N SER A 209 9.08 17.54 -7.72
CA SER A 209 10.28 17.09 -8.43
C SER A 209 10.74 17.99 -9.59
N ASN A 210 9.91 18.92 -10.04
CA ASN A 210 10.23 19.93 -11.06
C ASN A 210 10.58 21.31 -10.45
N GLY A 211 10.81 21.39 -9.15
CA GLY A 211 11.04 22.64 -8.42
C GLY A 211 9.80 23.51 -8.27
N MET A 212 8.60 23.00 -8.58
CA MET A 212 7.34 23.73 -8.46
C MET A 212 6.45 23.16 -7.34
N MET A 213 5.58 24.01 -6.79
CA MET A 213 4.70 23.68 -5.66
C MET A 213 3.40 22.95 -6.05
N CYS A 214 3.35 22.23 -7.18
CA CYS A 214 2.16 21.48 -7.61
C CYS A 214 0.83 22.26 -7.54
N GLN A 215 0.85 23.55 -7.94
CA GLN A 215 -0.29 24.48 -7.86
C GLN A 215 -0.78 24.81 -6.44
N MET A 216 -0.06 24.40 -5.39
CA MET A 216 -0.32 24.80 -4.01
C MET A 216 -0.04 26.29 -3.81
N SER A 217 -0.88 26.94 -3.00
CA SER A 217 -0.68 28.33 -2.58
C SER A 217 -0.02 28.40 -1.21
N ARG A 218 0.79 29.44 -0.99
CA ARG A 218 1.42 29.70 0.32
C ARG A 218 0.95 31.03 0.88
N CYS A 219 0.75 31.06 2.19
CA CYS A 219 0.49 32.27 2.96
C CYS A 219 1.44 32.31 4.16
N SER A 220 1.91 33.48 4.54
CA SER A 220 2.82 33.67 5.67
C SER A 220 2.28 34.74 6.59
N GLN A 221 2.22 34.44 7.89
CA GLN A 221 1.96 35.40 8.94
C GLN A 221 3.23 35.54 9.79
N GLY A 222 3.98 36.63 9.57
CA GLY A 222 5.25 36.88 10.25
C GLY A 222 6.45 36.67 9.34
N GLY A 223 7.60 36.30 9.93
CA GLY A 223 8.89 36.25 9.24
C GLY A 223 9.26 34.91 8.60
N ILE A 224 8.36 33.92 8.59
CA ILE A 224 8.63 32.57 8.08
C ILE A 224 7.72 32.24 6.88
N GLY A 225 8.18 31.36 5.98
CA GLY A 225 7.44 30.99 4.78
C GLY A 225 7.89 29.67 4.18
N TRP A 226 7.01 29.04 3.40
CA TRP A 226 7.30 27.82 2.64
C TRP A 226 8.16 28.12 1.41
N GLU A 227 9.26 27.39 1.24
CA GLU A 227 10.18 27.51 0.13
C GLU A 227 10.50 26.13 -0.45
N VAL A 228 10.52 26.02 -1.79
CA VAL A 228 11.00 24.82 -2.46
C VAL A 228 12.53 24.86 -2.49
N VAL A 229 13.14 23.83 -1.95
CA VAL A 229 14.60 23.73 -1.73
C VAL A 229 15.08 22.34 -2.10
N THR A 230 16.40 22.19 -2.25
CA THR A 230 17.05 20.90 -2.54
C THR A 230 17.82 20.33 -1.35
N GLN A 231 18.11 21.17 -0.35
CA GLN A 231 18.81 20.81 0.88
C GLN A 231 18.60 21.89 1.94
N VAL A 232 18.70 21.52 3.22
CA VAL A 232 18.56 22.44 4.35
C VAL A 232 19.68 22.21 5.38
N HIS A 233 20.18 23.29 5.97
CA HIS A 233 21.14 23.20 7.07
C HIS A 233 20.48 22.56 8.30
N GLY A 234 21.12 21.55 8.89
CA GLY A 234 20.53 20.75 9.97
C GLY A 234 19.60 19.62 9.47
N GLY A 235 19.44 19.47 8.16
CA GLY A 235 18.69 18.39 7.53
C GLY A 235 17.29 18.80 7.05
N PRO A 236 16.77 18.11 6.01
CA PRO A 236 17.41 17.00 5.31
C PRO A 236 18.41 17.46 4.23
N SER A 237 19.36 16.59 3.87
CA SER A 237 20.40 16.84 2.85
C SER A 237 19.91 16.61 1.41
N SER A 238 18.74 16.00 1.25
CA SER A 238 18.06 15.77 -0.03
C SER A 238 16.56 15.55 0.19
N ASP A 239 15.79 15.59 -0.89
CA ASP A 239 14.38 15.21 -0.95
C ASP A 239 14.16 13.76 -0.53
N HIS A 240 12.91 13.39 -0.24
CA HIS A 240 12.55 11.99 -0.01
C HIS A 240 12.34 11.27 -1.36
N THR A 241 11.76 11.96 -2.35
CA THR A 241 11.39 11.38 -3.66
C THR A 241 12.52 10.56 -4.26
N SER A 242 13.73 11.12 -4.29
CA SER A 242 14.88 10.61 -5.06
C SER A 242 15.95 9.93 -4.21
N LEU A 243 15.70 9.66 -2.92
CA LEU A 243 16.66 8.99 -2.03
C LEU A 243 17.14 7.66 -2.61
N PRO A 244 18.41 7.28 -2.36
CA PRO A 244 19.47 8.09 -1.73
C PRO A 244 20.17 9.04 -2.72
N SER A 245 19.72 9.09 -3.97
CA SER A 245 20.42 9.74 -5.08
C SER A 245 20.12 11.22 -5.30
N GLY A 246 19.17 11.78 -4.56
CA GLY A 246 18.69 13.17 -4.69
C GLY A 246 19.60 14.25 -4.13
N ASN A 247 20.77 13.92 -3.59
CA ASN A 247 21.70 14.86 -2.97
C ASN A 247 22.54 15.69 -3.96
N GLY A 248 22.37 15.48 -5.27
CA GLY A 248 23.13 16.17 -6.31
C GLY A 248 24.60 15.76 -6.43
N GLU A 249 25.04 14.76 -5.67
CA GLU A 249 26.40 14.23 -5.76
C GLU A 249 26.58 13.36 -7.02
N ASN A 250 27.83 13.18 -7.42
CA ASN A 250 28.20 12.36 -8.59
C ASN A 250 27.55 12.81 -9.91
N GLY A 251 27.24 14.11 -10.04
CA GLY A 251 26.68 14.70 -11.26
C GLY A 251 25.21 14.39 -11.51
N LYS A 252 24.48 13.92 -10.50
CA LYS A 252 23.02 13.73 -10.56
C LYS A 252 22.30 15.06 -10.32
N GLU A 253 21.11 15.21 -10.89
CA GLU A 253 20.27 16.37 -10.56
C GLU A 253 19.74 16.24 -9.13
N PRO A 254 19.79 17.32 -8.32
CA PRO A 254 19.24 17.29 -6.98
C PRO A 254 17.72 17.21 -7.04
N GLY A 255 17.12 16.46 -6.11
CA GLY A 255 15.68 16.45 -5.93
C GLY A 255 15.20 17.65 -5.10
N TYR A 256 13.89 17.90 -5.13
CA TYR A 256 13.27 19.07 -4.51
C TYR A 256 12.25 18.64 -3.47
N PHE A 257 12.16 19.41 -2.40
CA PHE A 257 11.13 19.29 -1.37
C PHE A 257 10.75 20.69 -0.87
N ILE A 258 9.72 20.80 -0.04
CA ILE A 258 9.28 22.09 0.49
C ILE A 258 9.63 22.23 1.99
N HIS A 259 10.10 23.40 2.39
CA HIS A 259 10.62 23.67 3.73
C HIS A 259 10.13 25.01 4.31
N VAL A 260 9.90 25.05 5.62
CA VAL A 260 9.79 26.29 6.39
C VAL A 260 10.90 26.33 7.42
N SER A 261 11.75 27.37 7.36
CA SER A 261 12.74 27.60 8.40
C SER A 261 12.11 28.32 9.60
N THR A 262 12.16 27.69 10.78
CA THR A 262 11.80 28.30 12.07
C THR A 262 13.02 28.84 12.81
N ALA A 263 14.23 28.69 12.24
CA ALA A 263 15.45 29.31 12.75
C ALA A 263 15.39 30.84 12.67
N SER A 264 14.70 31.35 11.64
CA SER A 264 14.27 32.75 11.54
C SER A 264 12.84 32.93 12.04
N GLY A 265 12.44 34.16 12.36
CA GLY A 265 11.10 34.48 12.85
C GLY A 265 10.95 34.55 14.37
N GLN A 266 9.78 34.99 14.81
CA GLN A 266 9.40 35.15 16.23
C GLN A 266 8.46 34.03 16.68
N GLU A 267 8.43 33.76 17.98
CA GLU A 267 7.46 32.83 18.57
C GLU A 267 6.03 33.24 18.16
N GLY A 268 5.28 32.29 17.62
CA GLY A 268 3.93 32.50 17.11
C GLY A 268 3.83 32.82 15.63
N ASP A 269 4.93 33.12 14.93
CA ASP A 269 4.96 33.22 13.47
C ASP A 269 4.48 31.91 12.84
N SER A 270 3.75 32.00 11.73
CA SER A 270 3.22 30.83 11.02
C SER A 270 3.33 30.94 9.49
N ALA A 271 3.44 29.79 8.84
CA ALA A 271 3.42 29.65 7.39
C ALA A 271 2.48 28.53 6.96
N GLN A 272 1.53 28.86 6.10
CA GLN A 272 0.51 27.95 5.57
C GLN A 272 0.82 27.58 4.12
N LEU A 273 0.66 26.29 3.81
CA LEU A 273 0.69 25.72 2.47
C LEU A 273 -0.66 25.05 2.23
N GLU A 274 -1.35 25.47 1.18
CA GLU A 274 -2.72 25.07 0.90
C GLU A 274 -2.78 24.32 -0.43
N THR A 275 -3.44 23.15 -0.42
CA THR A 275 -3.66 22.37 -1.64
C THR A 275 -4.71 23.01 -2.54
N GLU A 276 -4.86 22.51 -3.77
CA GLU A 276 -6.07 22.78 -4.56
C GLU A 276 -7.33 22.27 -3.84
N VAL A 277 -8.48 22.84 -4.19
CA VAL A 277 -9.78 22.39 -3.68
C VAL A 277 -10.09 21.00 -4.24
N VAL A 278 -10.30 20.07 -3.33
CA VAL A 278 -10.67 18.69 -3.61
C VAL A 278 -12.17 18.55 -3.48
N LYS A 279 -12.79 17.90 -4.46
CA LYS A 279 -14.23 17.58 -4.45
C LYS A 279 -14.39 16.10 -4.13
N PRO A 280 -14.80 15.72 -2.90
CA PRO A 280 -15.02 14.32 -2.55
C PRO A 280 -16.02 13.66 -3.50
N THR A 281 -15.70 12.47 -3.98
CA THR A 281 -16.53 11.72 -4.93
C THR A 281 -17.13 10.46 -4.31
N ARG A 282 -16.58 10.00 -3.18
CA ARG A 282 -17.05 8.78 -2.51
C ARG A 282 -18.17 9.10 -1.51
N ALA A 283 -19.14 8.17 -1.44
CA ALA A 283 -20.23 8.27 -0.46
C ALA A 283 -19.74 8.09 0.99
N CYS A 284 -18.67 7.31 1.19
CA CYS A 284 -17.99 7.24 2.46
C CYS A 284 -17.04 8.42 2.57
N ASN A 285 -17.34 9.35 3.48
CA ASN A 285 -16.54 10.55 3.76
C ASN A 285 -15.27 10.19 4.54
N VAL A 286 -14.39 9.41 3.91
CA VAL A 286 -13.10 9.00 4.47
C VAL A 286 -12.02 9.30 3.46
N GLN A 287 -11.03 10.06 3.87
CA GLN A 287 -9.83 10.32 3.08
C GLN A 287 -8.59 10.07 3.92
N CYS A 288 -7.51 9.69 3.25
CA CYS A 288 -6.23 9.49 3.85
C CYS A 288 -5.23 10.42 3.18
N LEU A 289 -4.73 11.36 3.98
CA LEU A 289 -3.57 12.16 3.63
C LEU A 289 -2.32 11.41 4.09
N GLN A 290 -1.38 11.20 3.18
CA GLN A 290 -0.06 10.63 3.44
C GLN A 290 1.00 11.62 2.97
N PHE A 291 2.05 11.82 3.75
CA PHE A 291 3.20 12.61 3.33
C PHE A 291 4.43 12.20 4.14
N TYR A 292 5.60 12.58 3.67
CA TYR A 292 6.84 12.46 4.43
C TYR A 292 7.21 13.82 5.02
N TYR A 293 7.69 13.84 6.26
CA TYR A 293 8.18 15.04 6.91
C TYR A 293 9.59 14.84 7.49
N PHE A 294 10.33 15.94 7.60
CA PHE A 294 11.60 16.00 8.32
C PHE A 294 11.58 17.20 9.25
N HIS A 295 11.90 16.99 10.53
CA HIS A 295 11.93 18.03 11.54
C HIS A 295 13.37 18.29 12.01
N SER A 296 13.92 19.47 11.70
CA SER A 296 15.24 19.94 12.13
C SER A 296 15.17 21.16 13.06
N GLY A 297 13.95 21.52 13.47
CA GLY A 297 13.64 22.72 14.25
C GLY A 297 13.76 22.53 15.77
N ASN A 298 13.08 23.39 16.53
CA ASN A 298 12.97 23.25 17.97
C ASN A 298 11.85 22.27 18.33
N LYS A 299 11.97 21.54 19.45
CA LYS A 299 10.92 20.62 19.91
C LYS A 299 9.54 21.27 20.16
N ALA A 300 9.51 22.58 20.35
CA ALA A 300 8.30 23.37 20.53
C ALA A 300 7.68 23.87 19.22
N ASP A 301 8.40 23.75 18.09
CA ASP A 301 7.82 24.05 16.78
C ASP A 301 6.75 23.01 16.44
N GLU A 302 5.71 23.45 15.74
CA GLU A 302 4.55 22.62 15.44
C GLU A 302 4.30 22.59 13.93
N LEU A 303 3.96 21.41 13.41
CA LEU A 303 3.35 21.26 12.09
C LEU A 303 1.90 20.81 12.28
N ASN A 304 0.97 21.72 12.04
CA ASN A 304 -0.47 21.50 12.11
C ASN A 304 -1.02 21.11 10.74
N ILE A 305 -1.87 20.10 10.71
CA ILE A 305 -2.56 19.63 9.50
C ILE A 305 -4.04 19.96 9.70
N TRP A 306 -4.53 20.88 8.89
CA TRP A 306 -5.93 21.30 8.89
C TRP A 306 -6.63 20.81 7.62
N ILE A 307 -7.95 20.69 7.70
CA ILE A 307 -8.83 20.77 6.53
C ILE A 307 -9.59 22.09 6.57
N ARG A 308 -9.75 22.71 5.41
CA ARG A 308 -10.65 23.85 5.18
C ARG A 308 -11.82 23.36 4.34
N GLU A 309 -13.00 23.20 4.94
CA GLU A 309 -14.22 22.79 4.22
C GLU A 309 -15.04 24.02 3.80
N PHE A 310 -15.55 24.00 2.57
CA PHE A 310 -16.35 25.08 2.01
C PHE A 310 -17.83 24.70 1.98
N GLU A 311 -18.71 25.62 2.38
CA GLU A 311 -20.15 25.36 2.39
C GLU A 311 -20.74 25.22 0.97
N ASN A 312 -20.21 25.99 0.03
CA ASN A 312 -20.59 26.01 -1.39
C ASN A 312 -19.58 26.86 -2.18
N GLU A 313 -19.76 26.95 -3.50
CA GLU A 313 -18.86 27.69 -4.40
C GLU A 313 -18.75 29.21 -4.12
N GLN A 314 -19.67 29.80 -3.33
CA GLN A 314 -19.61 31.22 -2.94
C GLN A 314 -18.84 31.44 -1.64
N ASP A 315 -18.63 30.40 -0.84
CA ASP A 315 -17.82 30.47 0.37
C ASP A 315 -16.34 30.46 -0.02
N THR A 316 -15.71 31.63 0.02
CA THR A 316 -14.28 31.80 -0.27
C THR A 316 -13.40 31.70 0.99
N THR A 317 -14.01 31.57 2.16
CA THR A 317 -13.30 31.56 3.45
C THR A 317 -13.10 30.15 3.97
N GLY A 318 -14.13 29.31 3.88
CA GLY A 318 -14.17 27.97 4.43
C GLY A 318 -14.06 27.94 5.96
N THR A 319 -14.33 26.77 6.53
CA THR A 319 -14.16 26.49 7.96
C THR A 319 -12.96 25.60 8.18
N LEU A 320 -11.99 26.06 8.99
CA LEU A 320 -10.81 25.28 9.35
C LEU A 320 -11.09 24.31 10.50
N ARG A 321 -10.57 23.10 10.38
CA ARG A 321 -10.60 22.06 11.40
C ARG A 321 -9.25 21.38 11.52
N LEU A 322 -8.72 21.30 12.74
CA LEU A 322 -7.46 20.62 13.02
C LEU A 322 -7.69 19.11 12.90
N MET A 323 -6.89 18.45 12.07
CA MET A 323 -6.99 17.00 11.81
C MET A 323 -5.79 16.24 12.37
N GLY A 324 -4.62 16.88 12.43
CA GLY A 324 -3.41 16.31 13.00
C GLY A 324 -2.43 17.38 13.42
N GLN A 325 -1.51 17.02 14.32
CA GLN A 325 -0.44 17.89 14.77
C GLN A 325 0.82 17.05 15.01
N ILE A 326 1.95 17.52 14.48
CA ILE A 326 3.27 16.96 14.72
C ILE A 326 4.07 17.93 15.58
N THR A 327 4.59 17.43 16.71
CA THR A 327 5.45 18.16 17.65
C THR A 327 6.54 17.24 18.18
N GLY A 328 7.49 17.78 18.95
CA GLY A 328 8.50 17.00 19.64
C GLY A 328 9.88 17.09 18.99
N SER A 329 10.79 16.23 19.42
CA SER A 329 12.21 16.33 19.06
C SER A 329 12.46 16.28 17.53
N PRO A 330 13.58 16.86 17.07
CA PRO A 330 14.04 16.70 15.70
C PRO A 330 14.15 15.23 15.28
N THR A 331 13.93 14.97 14.00
CA THR A 331 14.05 13.65 13.37
C THR A 331 15.41 13.51 12.70
N SER A 332 15.97 12.29 12.69
CA SER A 332 17.18 11.96 11.93
C SER A 332 16.89 11.50 10.50
N HIS A 333 15.68 11.01 10.26
CA HIS A 333 15.20 10.46 8.99
C HIS A 333 13.92 11.15 8.55
N TRP A 334 13.63 11.09 7.25
CA TRP A 334 12.29 11.37 6.75
C TRP A 334 11.29 10.41 7.41
N LYS A 335 10.18 10.95 7.92
CA LYS A 335 9.14 10.21 8.62
C LYS A 335 7.86 10.23 7.82
N ILE A 336 7.30 9.05 7.56
CA ILE A 336 5.97 8.97 6.99
C ILE A 336 4.93 9.39 8.02
N HIS A 337 3.91 10.12 7.59
CA HIS A 337 2.78 10.49 8.41
C HIS A 337 1.47 10.28 7.65
N HIS A 338 0.46 9.77 8.36
CA HIS A 338 -0.88 9.57 7.85
C HIS A 338 -1.88 10.35 8.71
N VAL A 339 -2.79 11.05 8.05
CA VAL A 339 -3.87 11.80 8.72
C VAL A 339 -5.19 11.34 8.13
N SER A 340 -6.02 10.71 8.97
CA SER A 340 -7.40 10.37 8.63
C SER A 340 -8.23 11.64 8.55
N LEU A 341 -8.76 11.92 7.36
CA LEU A 341 -9.67 13.03 7.10
C LEU A 341 -11.10 12.51 6.93
N ASN A 342 -12.06 13.40 7.18
CA ASN A 342 -13.49 13.09 7.08
C ASN A 342 -14.28 14.25 6.46
N ALA A 343 -13.70 14.88 5.44
CA ALA A 343 -14.35 15.97 4.73
C ALA A 343 -15.61 15.46 4.02
N THR A 344 -16.68 16.23 4.14
CA THR A 344 -18.02 15.92 3.59
C THR A 344 -18.41 16.84 2.45
N LYS A 345 -17.65 17.91 2.24
CA LYS A 345 -17.83 18.94 1.23
C LYS A 345 -16.52 19.19 0.49
N ASP A 346 -16.56 20.06 -0.50
CA ASP A 346 -15.36 20.59 -1.15
C ASP A 346 -14.39 21.11 -0.07
N PHE A 347 -13.13 20.69 -0.13
CA PHE A 347 -12.17 20.98 0.93
C PHE A 347 -10.75 21.17 0.41
N GLN A 348 -9.91 21.86 1.20
CA GLN A 348 -8.47 21.92 1.03
C GLN A 348 -7.77 21.30 2.23
N VAL A 349 -6.58 20.75 2.01
CA VAL A 349 -5.64 20.44 3.09
C VAL A 349 -4.75 21.66 3.28
N VAL A 350 -4.54 22.06 4.54
CA VAL A 350 -3.65 23.17 4.91
C VAL A 350 -2.58 22.66 5.86
N PHE A 351 -1.33 22.74 5.43
CA PHE A 351 -0.16 22.48 6.26
C PHE A 351 0.32 23.80 6.86
N GLU A 352 0.28 23.91 8.17
CA GLU A 352 0.71 25.11 8.88
C GLU A 352 1.90 24.79 9.78
N VAL A 353 3.05 25.40 9.50
CA VAL A 353 4.17 25.41 10.45
C VAL A 353 4.01 26.60 11.36
N ARG A 354 4.15 26.39 12.67
CA ARG A 354 4.15 27.44 13.68
C ARG A 354 5.44 27.40 14.50
N LYS A 355 6.11 28.54 14.59
CA LYS A 355 7.32 28.67 15.40
C LYS A 355 6.98 28.68 16.89
N GLY A 356 7.56 27.74 17.63
CA GLY A 356 7.41 27.62 19.08
C GLY A 356 8.41 28.44 19.88
N ALA A 357 8.27 28.37 21.20
CA ALA A 357 9.20 28.99 22.13
C ALA A 357 10.56 28.30 22.10
N GLY A 358 11.61 29.05 21.76
CA GLY A 358 12.99 28.57 21.80
C GLY A 358 13.79 28.84 20.53
N ILE A 359 15.09 28.58 20.63
CA ILE A 359 16.03 28.69 19.50
C ILE A 359 15.86 27.44 18.63
N SER A 360 15.57 27.65 17.34
CA SER A 360 15.53 26.61 16.33
C SER A 360 16.76 26.73 15.44
N THR A 361 17.24 25.60 14.93
CA THR A 361 18.39 25.51 14.01
C THR A 361 17.98 25.15 12.58
N GLY A 362 16.70 24.85 12.36
CA GLY A 362 16.18 24.37 11.09
C GLY A 362 14.70 24.68 10.96
N GLY A 363 13.86 23.66 10.78
CA GLY A 363 12.40 23.80 10.76
C GLY A 363 11.71 22.52 10.30
N PHE A 364 10.62 22.65 9.55
CA PHE A 364 9.88 21.50 9.00
C PHE A 364 10.01 21.43 7.49
N SER A 365 10.25 20.22 7.00
CA SER A 365 10.27 19.90 5.57
C SER A 365 9.18 18.87 5.29
N ILE A 366 8.54 18.97 4.12
CA ILE A 366 7.51 18.02 3.66
C ILE A 366 7.83 17.61 2.23
N ASP A 367 7.58 16.34 1.91
CA ASP A 367 7.71 15.78 0.56
C ASP A 367 6.69 14.64 0.33
N ASP A 368 6.55 14.19 -0.92
CA ASP A 368 5.74 13.04 -1.32
C ASP A 368 4.29 13.04 -0.78
N ILE A 369 3.62 14.18 -0.90
CA ILE A 369 2.24 14.36 -0.46
C ILE A 369 1.31 13.57 -1.38
N ASN A 370 0.56 12.64 -0.81
CA ASN A 370 -0.44 11.81 -1.47
C ASN A 370 -1.79 11.99 -0.76
N LEU A 371 -2.84 12.26 -1.53
CA LEU A 371 -4.21 12.35 -1.03
C LEU A 371 -5.11 11.37 -1.78
N SER A 372 -5.81 10.52 -1.03
CA SER A 372 -6.75 9.55 -1.57
C SER A 372 -8.01 9.44 -0.69
N GLU A 373 -9.17 9.23 -1.29
CA GLU A 373 -10.42 8.87 -0.61
C GLU A 373 -10.40 7.40 -0.17
N THR A 374 -9.46 7.02 0.70
CA THR A 374 -9.33 5.67 1.29
C THR A 374 -9.19 5.77 2.81
N GLU A 375 -9.41 4.68 3.55
CA GLU A 375 -9.03 4.64 4.97
C GLU A 375 -7.49 4.71 5.11
N CYS A 376 -7.02 5.38 6.16
CA CYS A 376 -5.62 5.30 6.57
C CYS A 376 -5.32 3.98 7.28
N PRO A 377 -4.06 3.52 7.28
CA PRO A 377 -3.65 2.40 8.12
C PRO A 377 -3.92 2.70 9.60
N HIS A 378 -4.32 1.70 10.38
CA HIS A 378 -4.61 1.89 11.81
C HIS A 378 -3.34 2.16 12.61
N ALA A 379 -2.24 1.53 12.21
CA ALA A 379 -0.93 1.74 12.79
C ALA A 379 0.13 1.72 11.69
N VAL A 380 1.18 2.50 11.91
CA VAL A 380 2.37 2.56 11.05
C VAL A 380 3.59 2.45 11.92
N TRP A 381 4.50 1.55 11.54
CA TRP A 381 5.78 1.37 12.18
C TRP A 381 6.88 1.53 11.15
N GLN A 382 7.68 2.59 11.32
CA GLN A 382 8.89 2.82 10.55
C GLN A 382 10.09 2.26 11.33
N ILE A 383 10.86 1.41 10.66
CA ILE A 383 12.11 0.84 11.17
C ILE A 383 13.24 1.57 10.44
N ASP A 384 13.82 2.54 11.12
CA ASP A 384 15.02 3.25 10.63
C ASP A 384 16.25 2.34 10.71
N ASP A 385 17.25 2.64 9.88
CA ASP A 385 18.54 1.93 9.83
C ASP A 385 18.41 0.41 9.62
N LEU A 386 17.30 -0.05 9.01
CA LEU A 386 17.04 -1.48 8.83
C LEU A 386 18.12 -2.14 7.97
N GLU A 387 18.64 -1.44 6.95
CA GLU A 387 19.73 -1.94 6.13
C GLU A 387 20.99 -2.24 6.97
N ASN A 388 21.35 -1.34 7.89
CA ASN A 388 22.45 -1.56 8.82
C ASN A 388 22.14 -2.68 9.82
N LEU A 389 20.91 -2.76 10.32
CA LEU A 389 20.48 -3.82 11.24
C LEU A 389 20.54 -5.19 10.59
N LEU A 390 20.19 -5.32 9.30
CA LEU A 390 20.32 -6.57 8.55
C LEU A 390 21.76 -7.08 8.48
N ASN A 391 22.74 -6.18 8.46
CA ASN A 391 24.17 -6.50 8.33
C ASN A 391 24.85 -6.75 9.69
N THR A 392 24.37 -6.10 10.76
CA THR A 392 25.06 -6.05 12.06
C THR A 392 24.38 -6.86 13.16
N SER A 393 23.06 -7.09 13.07
CA SER A 393 22.30 -7.75 14.14
C SER A 393 22.63 -9.23 14.24
N SER A 394 22.66 -9.75 15.47
CA SER A 394 22.72 -11.20 15.66
C SER A 394 21.44 -11.88 15.16
N SER A 395 21.58 -13.07 14.57
CA SER A 395 20.42 -13.87 14.14
C SER A 395 19.48 -14.12 15.32
N GLY A 396 18.19 -13.83 15.12
CA GLY A 396 17.15 -13.91 16.15
C GLY A 396 16.90 -12.60 16.91
N THR A 397 17.55 -11.48 16.55
CA THR A 397 17.21 -10.17 17.10
C THR A 397 15.76 -9.81 16.78
N ILE A 398 14.95 -9.48 17.79
CA ILE A 398 13.55 -9.09 17.66
C ILE A 398 13.38 -7.62 18.04
N MET A 399 12.74 -6.86 17.15
CA MET A 399 12.32 -5.49 17.36
C MET A 399 10.81 -5.44 17.51
N TYR A 400 10.30 -4.55 18.36
CA TYR A 400 8.87 -4.41 18.64
C TYR A 400 8.39 -3.01 18.29
N SER A 401 7.23 -2.91 17.64
CA SER A 401 6.50 -1.65 17.52
C SER A 401 5.97 -1.22 18.90
N PRO A 402 5.64 0.08 19.07
CA PRO A 402 4.83 0.52 20.20
C PRO A 402 3.50 -0.25 20.29
N ARG A 403 2.93 -0.33 21.50
CA ARG A 403 1.58 -0.90 21.72
C ARG A 403 0.51 -0.05 21.02
N GLN A 404 -0.40 -0.72 20.33
CA GLN A 404 -1.51 -0.15 19.56
C GLN A 404 -2.84 -0.80 19.97
N PHE A 405 -3.96 -0.21 19.54
CA PHE A 405 -5.30 -0.71 19.81
C PHE A 405 -6.09 -0.88 18.51
N SER A 406 -6.76 -2.01 18.35
CA SER A 406 -7.68 -2.26 17.22
C SER A 406 -8.95 -1.41 17.34
N LYS A 407 -9.75 -1.35 16.26
CA LYS A 407 -11.07 -0.67 16.26
C LYS A 407 -11.98 -1.14 17.41
N ASP A 408 -11.87 -2.42 17.79
CA ASP A 408 -12.65 -3.04 18.87
C ASP A 408 -12.03 -2.89 20.26
N GLY A 409 -10.81 -2.35 20.36
CA GLY A 409 -10.13 -2.11 21.64
C GLY A 409 -9.17 -3.20 22.11
N TYR A 410 -8.95 -4.27 21.33
CA TYR A 410 -7.87 -5.23 21.61
C TYR A 410 -6.51 -4.55 21.47
N ALA A 411 -5.66 -4.68 22.49
CA ALA A 411 -4.28 -4.21 22.42
C ALA A 411 -3.40 -5.21 21.67
N TYR A 412 -2.51 -4.69 20.83
CA TYR A 412 -1.58 -5.50 20.06
C TYR A 412 -0.27 -4.73 19.80
N ARG A 413 0.75 -5.45 19.34
CA ARG A 413 1.94 -4.88 18.72
C ARG A 413 2.38 -5.73 17.55
N VAL A 414 3.21 -5.14 16.69
CA VAL A 414 3.92 -5.83 15.61
C VAL A 414 5.36 -6.05 16.06
N ALA A 415 5.99 -7.12 15.59
CA ALA A 415 7.41 -7.35 15.78
C ALA A 415 8.10 -7.68 14.45
N ALA A 416 9.40 -7.44 14.37
CA ALA A 416 10.25 -7.85 13.26
C ALA A 416 11.43 -8.63 13.83
N SER A 417 11.70 -9.84 13.32
CA SER A 417 12.91 -10.58 13.65
C SER A 417 13.82 -10.71 12.43
N ILE A 418 15.12 -10.59 12.66
CA ILE A 418 16.14 -10.72 11.61
C ILE A 418 16.83 -12.07 11.77
N SER A 419 16.87 -12.88 10.70
CA SER A 419 17.56 -14.16 10.67
C SER A 419 18.31 -14.35 9.35
N GLY A 420 19.60 -14.00 9.36
CA GLY A 420 20.41 -13.93 8.15
C GLY A 420 19.83 -12.92 7.15
N PRO A 421 19.61 -13.29 5.88
CA PRO A 421 19.02 -12.40 4.88
C PRO A 421 17.50 -12.24 5.02
N ASN A 422 16.86 -12.88 6.01
CA ASN A 422 15.41 -12.91 6.14
C ASN A 422 14.93 -11.99 7.27
N VAL A 423 13.83 -11.29 7.01
CA VAL A 423 13.05 -10.57 8.01
C VAL A 423 11.70 -11.27 8.16
N PHE A 424 11.34 -11.60 9.38
CA PHE A 424 10.02 -12.14 9.72
C PHE A 424 9.23 -11.09 10.49
N MET A 425 8.01 -10.83 10.05
CA MET A 425 7.09 -9.89 10.67
C MET A 425 6.03 -10.66 11.44
N TYR A 426 5.76 -10.23 12.66
CA TYR A 426 4.87 -10.90 13.60
C TYR A 426 3.80 -9.95 14.10
N VAL A 427 2.66 -10.50 14.51
CA VAL A 427 1.65 -9.83 15.31
C VAL A 427 1.53 -10.52 16.67
N GLN A 428 1.27 -9.75 17.72
CA GLN A 428 1.12 -10.24 19.09
C GLN A 428 0.01 -9.46 19.80
N LEU A 429 -0.95 -10.17 20.39
CA LEU A 429 -1.90 -9.56 21.32
C LEU A 429 -1.20 -9.24 22.64
N LEU A 430 -1.56 -8.10 23.22
CA LEU A 430 -1.07 -7.63 24.51
C LEU A 430 -2.26 -7.43 25.46
N SER A 431 -2.02 -7.58 26.75
CA SER A 431 -3.05 -7.24 27.73
C SER A 431 -3.26 -5.73 27.81
N SER A 432 -4.48 -5.36 28.13
CA SER A 432 -4.89 -3.98 28.39
C SER A 432 -5.88 -3.90 29.55
N GLN A 433 -6.27 -2.68 29.91
CA GLN A 433 -7.36 -2.43 30.86
C GLN A 433 -8.74 -2.74 30.25
N ASN A 434 -8.84 -2.85 28.92
CA ASN A 434 -10.09 -3.13 28.24
C ASN A 434 -10.45 -4.63 28.24
N ASP A 435 -9.48 -5.51 28.55
CA ASP A 435 -9.61 -6.95 28.35
C ASP A 435 -10.84 -7.57 29.02
N ASP A 436 -11.23 -7.08 30.20
CA ASP A 436 -12.39 -7.56 30.96
C ASP A 436 -13.74 -7.29 30.25
N ARG A 437 -13.74 -6.38 29.27
CA ARG A 437 -14.91 -6.02 28.45
C ARG A 437 -14.87 -6.63 27.05
N LEU A 438 -13.76 -7.24 26.67
CA LEU A 438 -13.55 -7.80 25.35
C LEU A 438 -13.91 -9.28 25.32
N GLN A 439 -14.36 -9.75 24.16
CA GLN A 439 -14.63 -11.16 23.96
C GLN A 439 -13.33 -11.91 23.67
N TYR A 440 -13.09 -13.01 24.38
CA TYR A 440 -11.98 -13.91 24.08
C TYR A 440 -12.49 -15.34 23.84
N PRO A 441 -11.85 -16.12 22.92
CA PRO A 441 -10.77 -15.69 22.04
C PRO A 441 -11.22 -14.63 21.02
N CYS A 442 -10.29 -13.75 20.63
CA CYS A 442 -10.51 -12.76 19.58
C CYS A 442 -10.64 -13.50 18.25
N LEU A 443 -11.86 -13.59 17.71
CA LEU A 443 -12.15 -14.36 16.50
C LEU A 443 -12.82 -13.49 15.44
N GLN A 444 -12.68 -13.91 14.18
CA GLN A 444 -13.31 -13.29 13.01
C GLN A 444 -12.92 -11.82 12.85
N ARG A 445 -11.64 -11.52 13.07
CA ARG A 445 -11.05 -10.22 12.76
C ARG A 445 -10.00 -10.36 11.69
N LEU A 446 -10.00 -9.43 10.75
CA LEU A 446 -8.99 -9.33 9.70
C LEU A 446 -7.80 -8.56 10.26
N ILE A 447 -6.62 -9.15 10.11
CA ILE A 447 -5.36 -8.47 10.34
C ILE A 447 -4.65 -8.38 8.99
N ILE A 448 -4.36 -7.16 8.57
CA ILE A 448 -3.66 -6.84 7.32
C ILE A 448 -2.33 -6.23 7.70
N LEU A 449 -1.24 -6.87 7.28
CA LEU A 449 0.11 -6.35 7.41
C LEU A 449 0.67 -6.07 6.02
N GLN A 450 1.13 -4.85 5.82
CA GLN A 450 1.67 -4.37 4.55
C GLN A 450 3.08 -3.82 4.76
N LEU A 451 4.05 -4.37 4.03
CA LEU A 451 5.37 -3.77 3.87
C LEU A 451 5.30 -2.82 2.68
N LEU A 452 5.45 -1.52 2.94
CA LEU A 452 5.22 -0.45 1.97
C LEU A 452 6.33 -0.41 0.92
N ASP A 453 5.95 -0.43 -0.36
CA ASP A 453 6.79 0.09 -1.44
C ASP A 453 6.72 1.62 -1.40
N GLN A 454 7.83 2.27 -1.01
CA GLN A 454 7.93 3.71 -0.80
C GLN A 454 8.09 4.51 -2.10
N THR A 455 7.66 3.93 -3.22
CA THR A 455 7.53 4.64 -4.50
C THR A 455 6.68 5.91 -4.27
N PRO A 456 7.18 7.11 -4.64
CA PRO A 456 6.58 8.39 -4.26
C PRO A 456 5.09 8.56 -4.54
N ASN A 457 4.66 8.22 -5.76
CA ASN A 457 3.26 8.27 -6.14
C ASN A 457 2.57 6.96 -5.74
N LYS A 458 1.55 7.05 -4.87
CA LYS A 458 0.77 5.92 -4.37
C LYS A 458 0.18 5.03 -5.47
N GLN A 459 -0.14 5.57 -6.65
CA GLN A 459 -0.67 4.78 -7.76
C GLN A 459 0.36 3.84 -8.40
N LEU A 460 1.65 4.08 -8.16
CA LEU A 460 2.76 3.29 -8.71
C LEU A 460 3.32 2.26 -7.71
N GLN A 461 2.83 2.28 -6.46
CA GLN A 461 3.31 1.40 -5.41
C GLN A 461 2.95 -0.06 -5.70
N MET A 462 3.89 -0.94 -5.35
CA MET A 462 3.75 -2.40 -5.36
C MET A 462 4.14 -3.00 -4.00
N SER A 463 3.40 -2.64 -2.96
CA SER A 463 3.57 -3.07 -1.57
C SER A 463 3.30 -4.56 -1.37
N LYS A 464 4.03 -5.18 -0.45
CA LYS A 464 3.87 -6.60 -0.10
C LYS A 464 2.87 -6.72 1.04
N GLU A 465 1.73 -7.37 0.78
CA GLU A 465 0.64 -7.46 1.74
C GLU A 465 0.31 -8.91 2.11
N ARG A 466 0.01 -9.13 3.40
CA ARG A 466 -0.59 -10.36 3.90
C ARG A 466 -1.77 -10.04 4.81
N THR A 467 -2.89 -10.69 4.51
CA THR A 467 -4.09 -10.70 5.35
C THR A 467 -4.17 -12.04 6.08
N LEU A 468 -4.60 -12.03 7.33
CA LEU A 468 -5.00 -13.22 8.11
C LEU A 468 -6.35 -12.96 8.79
N VAL A 469 -6.99 -14.03 9.26
CA VAL A 469 -8.19 -13.95 10.10
C VAL A 469 -7.86 -14.54 11.46
N THR A 470 -8.29 -13.89 12.53
CA THR A 470 -8.20 -14.47 13.87
C THR A 470 -9.20 -15.64 13.96
N ASP A 471 -8.70 -16.85 14.12
CA ASP A 471 -9.53 -18.07 14.13
C ASP A 471 -9.10 -19.04 15.25
N VAL A 472 -9.85 -20.13 15.41
CA VAL A 472 -9.58 -21.13 16.46
C VAL A 472 -8.40 -22.04 16.10
N PHE A 473 -8.05 -22.13 14.81
CA PHE A 473 -7.05 -23.05 14.28
C PHE A 473 -6.13 -22.32 13.32
N ILE A 474 -4.96 -21.91 13.80
CA ILE A 474 -3.91 -21.47 12.89
C ILE A 474 -3.44 -22.70 12.10
N HIS A 475 -3.90 -22.81 10.85
CA HIS A 475 -3.44 -23.79 9.87
C HIS A 475 -2.03 -23.43 9.36
N MET A 476 -1.10 -23.19 10.28
CA MET A 476 0.29 -22.91 9.96
C MET A 476 1.17 -23.92 10.69
N TYR A 477 1.47 -25.01 10.00
CA TYR A 477 2.61 -25.92 10.25
C TYR A 477 2.85 -26.48 11.67
N CYS A 478 1.93 -26.38 12.62
CA CYS A 478 2.07 -27.02 13.93
C CYS A 478 0.97 -28.07 14.15
N VAL A 479 1.31 -29.33 13.85
CA VAL A 479 0.55 -30.50 14.34
C VAL A 479 0.86 -30.65 15.84
N CYS A 480 0.16 -29.88 16.66
CA CYS A 480 0.15 -30.08 18.11
C CYS A 480 -1.28 -30.43 18.51
N HIS A 481 -1.51 -31.67 18.96
CA HIS A 481 -2.81 -32.20 19.41
C HIS A 481 -3.33 -31.58 20.72
N THR A 482 -2.79 -30.42 21.12
CA THR A 482 -3.25 -29.60 22.25
C THR A 482 -3.52 -28.20 21.71
N GLY A 483 -4.79 -27.88 21.47
CA GLY A 483 -5.21 -26.64 20.83
C GLY A 483 -4.81 -25.41 21.65
N TYR A 484 -3.77 -24.70 21.21
CA TYR A 484 -3.44 -23.38 21.73
C TYR A 484 -4.40 -22.36 21.12
N PHE A 485 -5.21 -21.72 21.95
CA PHE A 485 -6.00 -20.57 21.53
C PHE A 485 -5.07 -19.35 21.41
N TYR A 486 -4.36 -19.21 20.28
CA TYR A 486 -3.40 -18.13 20.03
C TYR A 486 -3.98 -16.73 20.26
N TRP A 487 -5.27 -16.57 20.00
CA TRP A 487 -6.01 -15.32 20.15
C TRP A 487 -6.79 -15.22 21.47
N ASN A 488 -6.47 -16.04 22.48
CA ASN A 488 -7.07 -15.92 23.81
C ASN A 488 -6.50 -14.73 24.59
N ASN A 489 -7.10 -14.44 25.75
CA ASN A 489 -6.68 -13.35 26.61
C ASN A 489 -5.18 -13.48 26.97
N PRO A 490 -4.33 -12.48 26.63
CA PRO A 490 -2.90 -12.52 26.94
C PRO A 490 -2.59 -12.77 28.41
N ARG A 491 -3.46 -12.38 29.35
CA ARG A 491 -3.30 -12.65 30.80
C ARG A 491 -3.38 -14.14 31.15
N GLU A 492 -4.02 -14.96 30.31
CA GLU A 492 -4.21 -16.39 30.53
C GLU A 492 -3.16 -17.24 29.81
N ILE A 493 -2.65 -16.76 28.66
CA ILE A 493 -1.76 -17.53 27.78
C ILE A 493 -0.32 -16.99 27.74
N SER A 494 -0.03 -15.93 28.48
CA SER A 494 1.21 -15.16 28.44
C SER A 494 2.45 -16.03 28.42
N GLN A 495 3.39 -15.72 27.52
CA GLN A 495 4.74 -16.30 27.53
C GLN A 495 5.77 -15.34 28.14
N GLU A 496 5.47 -14.04 28.14
CA GLU A 496 6.36 -12.98 28.58
C GLU A 496 5.56 -11.85 29.25
N THR A 497 6.15 -11.16 30.20
CA THR A 497 5.58 -9.95 30.83
C THR A 497 6.61 -8.84 30.87
N PHE A 498 6.19 -7.61 30.63
CA PHE A 498 7.05 -6.43 30.71
C PHE A 498 6.29 -5.23 31.29
N TYR A 499 7.01 -4.19 31.68
CA TYR A 499 6.41 -2.93 32.11
C TYR A 499 6.45 -1.90 30.98
N GLU A 500 5.31 -1.29 30.69
CA GLU A 500 5.20 -0.17 29.75
C GLU A 500 4.44 0.96 30.45
N ASN A 501 5.03 2.16 30.54
CA ASN A 501 4.45 3.32 31.22
C ASN A 501 3.99 3.04 32.67
N GLY A 502 4.68 2.14 33.38
CA GLY A 502 4.35 1.74 34.75
C GLY A 502 3.24 0.68 34.87
N GLU A 503 2.66 0.23 33.76
CA GLU A 503 1.67 -0.85 33.71
C GLU A 503 2.36 -2.20 33.43
N LEU A 504 2.00 -3.24 34.18
CA LEU A 504 2.41 -4.62 33.86
C LEU A 504 1.59 -5.14 32.68
N VAL A 505 2.27 -5.43 31.57
CA VAL A 505 1.69 -5.94 30.32
C VAL A 505 2.06 -7.41 30.13
N TYR A 506 1.05 -8.22 29.84
CA TYR A 506 1.17 -9.64 29.47
C TYR A 506 1.18 -9.75 27.95
N ALA A 507 2.13 -10.50 27.42
CA ALA A 507 2.32 -10.68 25.98
C ALA A 507 1.90 -12.09 25.56
N GLY A 508 0.94 -12.17 24.63
CA GLY A 508 0.50 -13.42 24.02
C GLY A 508 1.55 -14.03 23.10
N TYR A 509 1.15 -14.96 22.23
CA TYR A 509 2.08 -15.57 21.28
C TYR A 509 2.41 -14.64 20.10
N LEU A 510 3.66 -14.69 19.64
CA LEU A 510 4.07 -14.08 18.38
C LEU A 510 3.63 -14.98 17.21
N LEU A 511 2.80 -14.44 16.33
CA LEU A 511 2.38 -15.12 15.12
C LEU A 511 3.07 -14.47 13.91
N VAL A 512 3.84 -15.25 13.14
CA VAL A 512 4.42 -14.79 11.87
C VAL A 512 3.29 -14.49 10.88
N VAL A 513 3.31 -13.31 10.26
CA VAL A 513 2.31 -12.88 9.27
C VAL A 513 2.91 -12.74 7.88
N LEU A 514 4.13 -12.21 7.81
CA LEU A 514 4.81 -11.90 6.57
C LEU A 514 6.30 -12.19 6.75
N SER A 515 6.95 -12.65 5.69
CA SER A 515 8.40 -12.72 5.62
C SER A 515 8.89 -12.02 4.36
N THR A 516 10.10 -11.49 4.42
CA THR A 516 10.78 -10.91 3.27
C THR A 516 12.27 -11.20 3.32
N THR A 517 12.94 -11.16 2.17
CA THR A 517 14.41 -11.25 2.09
C THR A 517 15.04 -9.89 1.85
N SER A 518 16.35 -9.76 2.11
CA SER A 518 17.14 -8.58 1.75
C SER A 518 17.11 -8.29 0.24
N GLU A 519 17.06 -9.33 -0.59
CA GLU A 519 16.92 -9.22 -2.04
C GLU A 519 15.54 -8.65 -2.42
N GLU A 520 14.45 -9.16 -1.84
CA GLU A 520 13.11 -8.62 -2.06
C GLU A 520 13.02 -7.16 -1.58
N LEU A 521 13.61 -6.85 -0.42
CA LEU A 521 13.67 -5.49 0.12
C LEU A 521 14.41 -4.51 -0.80
N SER A 522 15.39 -5.02 -1.57
CA SER A 522 16.19 -4.24 -2.53
C SER A 522 15.59 -4.21 -3.94
N SER A 523 14.51 -4.97 -4.20
CA SER A 523 13.94 -5.13 -5.54
C SER A 523 13.14 -3.91 -6.02
N ARG A 524 12.66 -3.09 -5.07
CA ARG A 524 11.87 -1.87 -5.23
C ARG A 524 12.21 -0.92 -4.07
N GLU A 525 11.38 0.09 -3.82
CA GLU A 525 11.57 1.07 -2.73
C GLU A 525 11.06 0.55 -1.37
N PHE A 526 11.20 -0.74 -1.06
CA PHE A 526 10.82 -1.25 0.27
C PHE A 526 11.79 -0.78 1.36
N LEU A 527 13.08 -0.74 1.04
CA LEU A 527 14.10 0.00 1.77
C LEU A 527 14.38 1.31 1.04
N LYS A 528 14.12 2.44 1.70
CA LYS A 528 14.37 3.78 1.16
C LYS A 528 14.92 4.68 2.26
N GLY A 529 16.06 5.32 2.01
CA GLY A 529 16.77 6.10 3.04
C GLY A 529 17.04 5.29 4.30
N GLU A 530 17.55 4.05 4.11
CA GLU A 530 17.83 3.06 5.17
C GLU A 530 16.61 2.61 6.00
N SER A 531 15.41 3.10 5.68
CA SER A 531 14.19 2.85 6.43
C SER A 531 13.26 1.89 5.70
N ALA A 532 12.56 1.03 6.44
CA ALA A 532 11.40 0.29 5.95
C ALA A 532 10.15 0.71 6.73
N ILE A 533 8.99 0.67 6.06
CA ILE A 533 7.71 1.04 6.65
C ILE A 533 6.76 -0.14 6.60
N VAL A 534 6.18 -0.44 7.76
CA VAL A 534 5.18 -1.48 7.95
C VAL A 534 3.88 -0.83 8.37
N MET A 535 2.82 -1.04 7.60
CA MET A 535 1.47 -0.60 7.90
C MET A 535 0.63 -1.78 8.38
N PHE A 536 -0.31 -1.49 9.25
CA PHE A 536 -1.13 -2.51 9.87
C PHE A 536 -2.58 -2.04 10.07
N ASN A 537 -3.51 -2.94 9.75
CA ASN A 537 -4.93 -2.80 10.04
C ASN A 537 -5.42 -4.03 10.80
N PHE A 538 -6.24 -3.81 11.83
CA PHE A 538 -6.89 -4.85 12.61
C PHE A 538 -8.32 -4.43 12.88
N GLU A 539 -9.23 -5.16 12.24
CA GLU A 539 -10.66 -4.87 12.14
C GLU A 539 -11.56 -6.10 12.16
#